data_AF-A0AAU7Q434-F1
#
_entry.id   AF-A0AAU7Q434-F1
#
_cell.length_a   1.000
_cell.length_b   1.000
_cell.length_c   1.000
_cell.angle_alpha   90.00
_cell.angle_beta   90.00
_cell.angle_gamma   90.00
#
_symmetry.space_group_name_H-M   'P 1'
#
loop_
_entity.id
_entity.type
_entity.pdbx_description
1 polymer ?
#
loop_
_entity_poly.entity_id
_entity_poly.type
_entity_poly.pdbx_seq_one_letter_code
_entity_poly.pdbx_strand_id
1 'polypeptide(L)'
;MLTKKSIDSTLTFALTKGAKENGLRKAWDEHSKNEKTPDDKKADQYKKKFEEFYNLGTNYAHLLQKEESGNYRPFAKAVFKEIFERAKVQVPSDSILEELVTNCNQAGYEAVVHAEFQYELFQHSFMMANPKKVISIDCISPNNVSVRSDMTLPILFQKSDGKCGDKVCDLSSSLEFTLESQDGKDDVIYKDGKLSLTVPRKLRDYKIDDRNLFDIIKEYFYKFCEKLGFKFEVEIEHDLGDPMSHLEDVDLPIHSNEHGNTP
;
A
#
# COMPACT_ATOMS: atom_id res chain seq x y z
N MET A 1 2.45 16.26 -12.99
CA MET A 1 2.07 15.00 -13.68
C MET A 1 3.26 14.04 -13.60
N LEU A 2 3.30 13.20 -12.55
CA LEU A 2 4.37 12.21 -12.38
C LEU A 2 4.25 11.15 -13.48
N THR A 3 5.17 11.17 -14.44
CA THR A 3 5.36 10.07 -15.37
C THR A 3 5.70 8.82 -14.57
N LYS A 4 4.86 7.78 -14.72
CA LYS A 4 4.92 6.44 -14.14
C LYS A 4 6.30 5.79 -14.31
N LYS A 5 7.31 6.22 -13.54
CA LYS A 5 8.60 5.53 -13.43
C LYS A 5 8.45 4.48 -12.34
N SER A 6 8.18 3.23 -12.72
CA SER A 6 8.25 2.13 -11.77
C SER A 6 9.68 2.00 -11.27
N ILE A 7 9.86 1.87 -9.95
CA ILE A 7 11.13 1.38 -9.40
C ILE A 7 11.39 0.01 -10.04
N ASP A 8 12.55 -0.15 -10.65
CA ASP A 8 12.88 -1.41 -11.30
C ASP A 8 13.05 -2.51 -10.25
N SER A 9 12.49 -3.68 -10.50
CA SER A 9 12.71 -4.90 -9.70
C SER A 9 14.19 -5.22 -9.45
N THR A 10 15.09 -4.72 -10.31
CA THR A 10 16.54 -4.75 -10.13
C THR A 10 17.01 -4.08 -8.83
N LEU A 11 16.44 -2.92 -8.47
CA LEU A 11 16.83 -2.21 -7.24
C LEU A 11 16.44 -3.06 -6.01
N THR A 12 15.23 -3.63 -6.00
CA THR A 12 14.78 -4.55 -4.94
C THR A 12 15.66 -5.80 -4.83
N PHE A 13 16.11 -6.37 -5.95
CA PHE A 13 17.03 -7.52 -5.95
C PHE A 13 18.40 -7.16 -5.38
N ALA A 14 18.98 -6.03 -5.80
CA ALA A 14 20.26 -5.56 -5.28
C ALA A 14 20.22 -5.30 -3.77
N LEU A 15 19.12 -4.71 -3.30
CA LEU A 15 18.87 -4.40 -1.89
C LEU A 15 18.66 -5.67 -1.03
N THR A 16 18.02 -6.72 -1.55
CA THR A 16 17.69 -7.92 -0.77
C THR A 16 18.73 -9.04 -0.84
N LYS A 17 19.40 -9.19 -1.99
CA LYS A 17 20.34 -10.29 -2.25
C LYS A 17 21.72 -9.83 -2.72
N GLY A 18 21.80 -8.72 -3.46
CA GLY A 18 23.05 -8.25 -4.07
C GLY A 18 24.17 -7.93 -3.08
N ALA A 19 23.84 -7.46 -1.88
CA ALA A 19 24.83 -7.21 -0.84
C ALA A 19 25.28 -8.47 -0.08
N LYS A 20 24.48 -9.55 -0.08
CA LYS A 20 24.76 -10.78 0.68
C LYS A 20 25.42 -11.87 -0.15
N GLU A 21 25.20 -11.94 -1.47
CA GLU A 21 25.79 -12.98 -2.30
C GLU A 21 26.23 -12.49 -3.68
N ASN A 22 27.56 -12.48 -3.88
CA ASN A 22 28.29 -12.40 -5.14
C ASN A 22 28.17 -11.08 -5.92
N GLY A 23 29.30 -10.36 -5.98
CA GLY A 23 29.46 -9.03 -6.58
C GLY A 23 28.81 -8.82 -7.96
N LEU A 24 28.64 -7.54 -8.31
CA LEU A 24 27.94 -6.96 -9.47
C LEU A 24 27.86 -7.83 -10.74
N ARG A 25 28.97 -8.48 -11.15
CA ARG A 25 29.02 -9.36 -12.33
C ARG A 25 28.06 -10.55 -12.23
N LYS A 26 28.04 -11.25 -11.09
CA LYS A 26 27.16 -12.42 -10.91
C LYS A 26 25.70 -11.98 -10.81
N ALA A 27 25.43 -10.86 -10.14
CA ALA A 27 24.09 -10.27 -10.10
C ALA A 27 23.58 -9.91 -11.51
N TRP A 28 24.42 -9.35 -12.37
CA TRP A 28 24.07 -9.06 -13.76
C TRP A 28 23.81 -10.34 -14.58
N ASP A 29 24.66 -11.36 -14.42
CA ASP A 29 24.49 -12.63 -15.12
C ASP A 29 23.18 -13.34 -14.72
N GLU A 30 22.79 -13.28 -13.44
CA GLU A 30 21.51 -13.80 -12.97
C GLU A 30 20.32 -13.00 -13.51
N HIS A 31 20.40 -11.65 -13.50
CA HIS A 31 19.36 -10.77 -14.02
C HIS A 31 19.12 -10.94 -15.52
N SER A 32 20.20 -11.01 -16.31
CA SER A 32 20.14 -11.13 -17.78
C SER A 32 19.66 -12.50 -18.25
N LYS A 33 19.95 -13.57 -17.50
CA LYS A 33 19.51 -14.94 -17.80
C LYS A 33 18.12 -15.26 -17.26
N ASN A 34 17.53 -14.40 -16.43
CA ASN A 34 16.20 -14.62 -15.88
C ASN A 34 15.14 -14.47 -16.99
N GLU A 35 14.40 -15.55 -17.22
CA GLU A 35 13.34 -15.62 -18.23
C GLU A 35 12.22 -14.60 -17.99
N LYS A 36 12.00 -14.18 -16.74
CA LYS A 36 11.00 -13.18 -16.37
C LYS A 36 11.46 -11.73 -16.62
N THR A 37 12.75 -11.51 -16.89
CA THR A 37 13.28 -10.18 -17.19
C THR A 37 12.88 -9.77 -18.62
N PRO A 38 12.28 -8.59 -18.83
CA PRO A 38 12.03 -8.04 -20.17
C PRO A 38 13.31 -7.89 -20.99
N ASP A 39 13.25 -8.12 -22.31
CA ASP A 39 14.44 -8.13 -23.16
C ASP A 39 15.14 -6.77 -23.24
N ASP A 40 14.39 -5.67 -23.15
CA ASP A 40 14.94 -4.31 -23.06
C ASP A 40 15.79 -4.11 -21.79
N LYS A 41 15.53 -4.90 -20.73
CA LYS A 41 16.29 -4.91 -19.47
C LYS A 41 17.42 -5.93 -19.44
N LYS A 42 17.59 -6.75 -20.48
CA LYS A 42 18.74 -7.66 -20.65
C LYS A 42 19.85 -7.04 -21.51
N ALA A 43 19.52 -6.00 -22.26
CA ALA A 43 20.45 -5.33 -23.17
C ALA A 43 21.58 -4.60 -22.43
N ASP A 44 22.75 -4.51 -23.07
CA ASP A 44 23.90 -3.77 -22.53
C ASP A 44 23.60 -2.29 -22.26
N GLN A 45 22.63 -1.70 -22.99
CA GLN A 45 22.17 -0.33 -22.74
C GLN A 45 21.51 -0.18 -21.37
N TYR A 46 20.89 -1.24 -20.83
CA TYR A 46 20.32 -1.25 -19.48
C TYR A 46 21.38 -1.56 -18.41
N LYS A 47 22.48 -2.21 -18.78
CA LYS A 47 23.54 -2.60 -17.85
C LYS A 47 24.06 -1.44 -17.01
N LYS A 48 24.26 -0.26 -17.61
CA LYS A 48 24.69 0.92 -16.85
C LYS A 48 23.69 1.31 -15.75
N LYS A 49 22.38 1.28 -16.05
CA LYS A 49 21.33 1.52 -15.05
C LYS A 49 21.31 0.42 -13.98
N PHE A 50 21.51 -0.83 -14.37
CA PHE A 50 21.64 -1.95 -13.44
C PHE A 50 22.80 -1.73 -12.46
N GLU A 51 23.98 -1.37 -12.97
CA GLU A 51 25.16 -1.10 -12.14
C GLU A 51 24.91 0.08 -11.18
N GLU A 52 24.27 1.16 -11.65
CA GLU A 52 23.86 2.28 -10.82
C GLU A 52 22.92 1.82 -9.68
N PHE A 53 21.89 1.02 -9.97
CA PHE A 53 20.98 0.50 -8.93
C PHE A 53 21.66 -0.50 -7.98
N TYR A 54 22.56 -1.32 -8.50
CA TYR A 54 23.29 -2.31 -7.71
C TYR A 54 24.22 -1.65 -6.69
N ASN A 55 25.02 -0.68 -7.14
CA ASN A 55 25.97 0.04 -6.28
C ASN A 55 25.23 0.83 -5.20
N LEU A 56 24.13 1.47 -5.58
CA LEU A 56 23.24 2.17 -4.65
C LEU A 56 22.68 1.22 -3.58
N GLY A 57 22.16 0.06 -3.97
CA GLY A 57 21.63 -0.91 -3.01
C GLY A 57 22.70 -1.46 -2.07
N THR A 58 23.92 -1.67 -2.58
CA THR A 58 25.08 -2.08 -1.78
C THR A 58 25.46 -0.98 -0.77
N ASN A 59 25.43 0.28 -1.16
CA ASN A 59 25.70 1.41 -0.26
C ASN A 59 24.69 1.47 0.89
N TYR A 60 23.43 1.10 0.69
CA TYR A 60 22.43 1.07 1.76
C TYR A 60 22.36 -0.26 2.53
N ALA A 61 23.08 -1.29 2.10
CA ALA A 61 23.01 -2.61 2.72
C ALA A 61 23.48 -2.63 4.18
N HIS A 62 24.34 -1.69 4.59
CA HIS A 62 24.74 -1.54 5.99
C HIS A 62 23.58 -1.09 6.90
N LEU A 63 22.54 -0.45 6.34
CA LEU A 63 21.31 -0.08 7.06
C LEU A 63 20.37 -1.29 7.25
N LEU A 64 20.58 -2.37 6.49
CA LEU A 64 19.98 -3.68 6.77
C LEU A 64 20.78 -4.31 7.90
N GLN A 65 20.55 -3.85 9.14
CA GLN A 65 21.22 -4.42 10.30
C GLN A 65 21.14 -5.95 10.28
N LYS A 66 22.26 -6.61 10.57
CA LYS A 66 22.24 -8.04 10.87
C LYS A 66 21.42 -8.22 12.15
N GLU A 67 20.46 -9.12 12.06
CA GLU A 67 19.53 -9.60 13.08
C GLU A 67 19.96 -9.32 14.52
N GLU A 68 19.10 -8.57 15.22
CA GLU A 68 18.79 -8.74 16.65
C GLU A 68 17.49 -7.99 17.02
N SER A 69 17.11 -6.91 16.29
CA SER A 69 15.88 -6.13 16.54
C SER A 69 14.85 -6.10 15.40
N GLY A 70 15.19 -6.57 14.19
CA GLY A 70 14.26 -6.55 13.04
C GLY A 70 13.84 -5.15 12.56
N ASN A 71 14.48 -4.08 13.01
CA ASN A 71 14.08 -2.72 12.68
C ASN A 71 14.60 -2.27 11.29
N TYR A 72 13.78 -2.46 10.26
CA TYR A 72 14.08 -2.04 8.88
C TYR A 72 13.81 -0.56 8.58
N ARG A 73 13.40 0.24 9.58
CA ARG A 73 12.97 1.64 9.37
C ARG A 73 14.08 2.52 8.80
N PRO A 74 15.34 2.51 9.28
CA PRO A 74 16.40 3.35 8.73
C PRO A 74 16.66 3.05 7.25
N PHE A 75 16.60 1.78 6.89
CA PHE A 75 16.73 1.32 5.52
C PHE A 75 15.57 1.80 4.64
N ALA A 76 14.32 1.63 5.09
CA ALA A 76 13.15 2.10 4.36
C ALA A 76 13.16 3.63 4.17
N LYS A 77 13.60 4.39 5.18
CA LYS A 77 13.75 5.85 5.08
C LYS A 77 14.74 6.25 3.98
N ALA A 78 15.89 5.57 3.93
CA ALA A 78 16.90 5.80 2.91
C ALA A 78 16.39 5.48 1.50
N VAL A 79 15.62 4.39 1.35
CA VAL A 79 14.96 4.05 0.09
C VAL A 79 13.98 5.14 -0.35
N PHE A 80 13.16 5.68 0.56
CA PHE A 80 12.28 6.80 0.24
C PHE A 80 13.06 8.03 -0.23
N LYS A 81 14.11 8.45 0.49
CA LYS A 81 14.96 9.60 0.09
C LYS A 81 15.46 9.45 -1.35
N GLU A 82 16.02 8.29 -1.67
CA GLU A 82 16.54 7.99 -3.00
C GLU A 82 15.45 8.00 -4.09
N ILE A 83 14.23 7.52 -3.78
CA ILE A 83 13.09 7.56 -4.71
C ILE A 83 12.76 9.01 -5.10
N PHE A 84 12.67 9.92 -4.12
CA PHE A 84 12.40 11.34 -4.38
C PHE A 84 13.53 12.00 -5.17
N GLU A 85 14.79 11.74 -4.81
CA GLU A 85 15.96 12.27 -5.53
C GLU A 85 15.99 11.82 -6.99
N ARG A 86 15.74 10.53 -7.28
CA ARG A 86 15.68 10.01 -8.65
C ARG A 86 14.49 10.51 -9.45
N ALA A 87 13.38 10.77 -8.79
CA ALA A 87 12.23 11.45 -9.39
C ALA A 87 12.52 12.94 -9.66
N LYS A 88 13.65 13.48 -9.18
CA LYS A 88 14.06 14.89 -9.30
C LYS A 88 13.04 15.84 -8.68
N VAL A 89 12.46 15.41 -7.56
CA VAL A 89 11.53 16.20 -6.76
C VAL A 89 12.17 16.50 -5.40
N GLN A 90 11.55 17.38 -4.63
CA GLN A 90 12.03 17.68 -3.28
C GLN A 90 11.88 16.45 -2.38
N VAL A 91 12.85 16.28 -1.48
CA VAL A 91 12.79 15.23 -0.46
C VAL A 91 11.93 15.74 0.70
N PRO A 92 10.92 14.97 1.16
CA PRO A 92 10.13 15.34 2.33
C PRO A 92 10.99 15.49 3.59
N SER A 93 10.45 16.20 4.58
CA SER A 93 11.05 16.36 5.90
C SER A 93 11.23 15.00 6.57
N ASP A 94 12.16 14.95 7.51
CA ASP A 94 12.48 13.70 8.19
C ASP A 94 11.28 13.11 8.94
N SER A 95 10.37 13.95 9.47
CA SER A 95 9.11 13.55 10.11
C SER A 95 8.15 12.90 9.11
N ILE A 96 7.96 13.49 7.91
CA ILE A 96 7.10 12.89 6.87
C ILE A 96 7.70 11.59 6.36
N LEU A 97 9.04 11.51 6.23
CA LEU A 97 9.69 10.26 5.83
C LEU A 97 9.49 9.15 6.88
N GLU A 98 9.55 9.46 8.18
CA GLU A 98 9.22 8.49 9.22
C GLU A 98 7.75 8.04 9.14
N GLU A 99 6.83 8.95 8.87
CA GLU A 99 5.41 8.63 8.70
C GLU A 99 5.19 7.70 7.51
N LEU A 100 5.81 7.99 6.36
CA LEU A 100 5.75 7.13 5.18
C LEU A 100 6.38 5.76 5.45
N VAL A 101 7.50 5.68 6.17
CA VAL A 101 8.14 4.41 6.54
C VAL A 101 7.26 3.56 7.45
N THR A 102 6.53 4.20 8.36
CA THR A 102 5.61 3.54 9.29
C THR A 102 4.40 3.00 8.52
N ASN A 103 3.72 3.89 7.80
CA ASN A 103 2.39 3.62 7.27
C ASN A 103 2.37 3.12 5.81
N CYS A 104 3.47 3.12 5.06
CA CYS A 104 3.52 2.51 3.72
C CYS A 104 4.13 1.09 3.69
N ASN A 105 4.88 0.68 4.72
CA ASN A 105 5.70 -0.55 4.67
C ASN A 105 5.08 -1.77 5.40
N GLN A 106 4.22 -1.59 6.40
CA GLN A 106 3.66 -2.69 7.22
C GLN A 106 2.16 -2.95 6.98
N ALA A 107 1.76 -3.49 5.82
CA ALA A 107 0.35 -3.64 5.40
C ALA A 107 -0.44 -2.31 5.26
N GLY A 108 0.08 -1.21 5.81
CA GLY A 108 -0.18 0.20 5.48
C GLY A 108 -1.64 0.58 5.25
N TYR A 109 -1.86 1.52 4.34
CA TYR A 109 -3.21 1.94 3.86
C TYR A 109 -4.04 0.79 3.25
N GLU A 110 -3.46 -0.40 3.11
CA GLU A 110 -4.11 -1.59 2.57
C GLU A 110 -4.84 -2.40 3.66
N ALA A 111 -4.24 -2.55 4.85
CA ALA A 111 -4.76 -3.38 5.93
C ALA A 111 -6.19 -2.98 6.32
N VAL A 112 -6.41 -1.68 6.35
CA VAL A 112 -7.64 -1.03 6.81
C VAL A 112 -8.86 -1.42 5.96
N VAL A 113 -8.70 -1.49 4.62
CA VAL A 113 -9.79 -1.90 3.73
C VAL A 113 -9.78 -3.42 3.51
N HIS A 114 -8.61 -4.05 3.53
CA HIS A 114 -8.50 -5.47 3.19
C HIS A 114 -8.92 -6.40 4.34
N ALA A 115 -8.44 -6.19 5.56
CA ALA A 115 -8.71 -7.11 6.68
C ALA A 115 -10.20 -7.14 7.03
N GLU A 116 -10.78 -5.95 7.15
CA GLU A 116 -12.18 -5.72 7.51
C GLU A 116 -13.14 -6.33 6.48
N PHE A 117 -12.98 -5.98 5.20
CA PHE A 117 -13.85 -6.55 4.16
C PHE A 117 -13.67 -8.05 3.98
N GLN A 118 -12.48 -8.59 4.26
CA GLN A 118 -12.20 -10.01 4.06
C GLN A 118 -13.03 -10.87 5.01
N TYR A 119 -13.16 -10.45 6.27
CA TYR A 119 -13.93 -11.21 7.24
C TYR A 119 -15.39 -11.34 6.83
N GLU A 120 -16.04 -10.23 6.48
CA GLU A 120 -17.47 -10.22 6.10
C GLU A 120 -17.70 -11.02 4.80
N LEU A 121 -16.83 -10.86 3.80
CA LEU A 121 -16.94 -11.62 2.54
C LEU A 121 -16.83 -13.14 2.78
N PHE A 122 -15.95 -13.54 3.72
CA PHE A 122 -15.74 -14.94 4.06
C PHE A 122 -16.97 -15.61 4.65
N GLN A 123 -17.76 -14.89 5.45
CA GLN A 123 -19.03 -15.40 6.00
C GLN A 123 -20.02 -15.78 4.89
N HIS A 124 -19.89 -15.18 3.72
CA HIS A 124 -20.80 -15.35 2.60
C HIS A 124 -20.21 -16.18 1.45
N SER A 125 -19.20 -17.02 1.73
CA SER A 125 -18.50 -17.86 0.72
C SER A 125 -17.79 -17.06 -0.38
N PHE A 126 -17.36 -15.84 -0.07
CA PHE A 126 -16.50 -15.02 -0.93
C PHE A 126 -15.13 -14.82 -0.28
N MET A 127 -14.13 -14.56 -1.09
CA MET A 127 -12.80 -14.19 -0.61
C MET A 127 -12.18 -13.12 -1.48
N MET A 128 -11.27 -12.35 -0.91
CA MET A 128 -10.46 -11.40 -1.67
C MET A 128 -9.15 -12.03 -2.10
N ALA A 129 -8.78 -11.81 -3.35
CA ALA A 129 -7.43 -12.07 -3.81
C ALA A 129 -6.49 -10.93 -3.39
N ASN A 130 -5.18 -11.16 -3.54
CA ASN A 130 -4.19 -10.12 -3.33
C ASN A 130 -4.54 -8.84 -4.11
N PRO A 131 -4.58 -7.68 -3.45
CA PRO A 131 -4.90 -6.43 -4.11
C PRO A 131 -3.85 -6.05 -5.14
N LYS A 132 -4.30 -5.42 -6.22
CA LYS A 132 -3.42 -4.63 -7.08
C LYS A 132 -3.46 -3.20 -6.59
N LYS A 133 -2.32 -2.68 -6.14
CA LYS A 133 -2.23 -1.32 -5.59
C LYS A 133 -1.24 -0.44 -6.35
N VAL A 134 -1.57 0.84 -6.42
CA VAL A 134 -0.69 1.91 -6.88
C VAL A 134 -0.73 3.01 -5.84
N ILE A 135 0.42 3.28 -5.23
CA ILE A 135 0.59 4.40 -4.30
C ILE A 135 1.33 5.50 -5.04
N SER A 136 0.71 6.67 -5.11
CA SER A 136 1.28 7.90 -5.63
C SER A 136 1.58 8.82 -4.47
N ILE A 137 2.79 9.35 -4.41
CA ILE A 137 3.23 10.28 -3.38
C ILE A 137 3.75 11.52 -4.09
N ASP A 138 3.09 12.65 -3.87
CA ASP A 138 3.44 13.94 -4.46
C ASP A 138 3.99 14.88 -3.39
N CYS A 139 5.25 15.26 -3.53
CA CYS A 139 5.93 16.16 -2.61
C CYS A 139 5.78 17.59 -3.10
N ILE A 140 4.79 18.29 -2.55
CA ILE A 140 4.49 19.69 -2.88
C ILE A 140 5.55 20.60 -2.26
N SER A 141 5.93 20.29 -1.02
CA SER A 141 7.05 20.90 -0.30
C SER A 141 7.63 19.89 0.70
N PRO A 142 8.81 20.13 1.31
CA PRO A 142 9.38 19.19 2.26
C PRO A 142 8.42 18.90 3.43
N ASN A 143 7.59 19.87 3.80
CA ASN A 143 6.65 19.76 4.91
C ASN A 143 5.20 19.46 4.47
N ASN A 144 4.96 19.19 3.19
CA ASN A 144 3.62 18.95 2.66
C ASN A 144 3.65 17.90 1.54
N VAL A 145 3.06 16.74 1.81
CA VAL A 145 3.04 15.61 0.89
C VAL A 145 1.61 15.11 0.70
N SER A 146 1.15 15.06 -0.54
CA SER A 146 -0.12 14.39 -0.88
C SER A 146 0.14 12.92 -1.18
N VAL A 147 -0.69 12.04 -0.62
CA VAL A 147 -0.63 10.60 -0.83
C VAL A 147 -1.96 10.14 -1.41
N ARG A 148 -1.88 9.35 -2.47
CA ARG A 148 -3.03 8.66 -3.06
C ARG A 148 -2.72 7.18 -3.23
N SER A 149 -3.56 6.32 -2.67
CA SER A 149 -3.50 4.87 -2.81
C SER A 149 -4.73 4.38 -3.57
N ASP A 150 -4.53 4.03 -4.84
CA ASP A 150 -5.56 3.37 -5.64
C ASP A 150 -5.38 1.85 -5.54
N MET A 151 -6.47 1.14 -5.26
CA MET A 151 -6.46 -0.30 -5.08
C MET A 151 -7.58 -0.96 -5.86
N THR A 152 -7.27 -2.09 -6.48
CA THR A 152 -8.24 -3.01 -7.03
C THR A 152 -8.22 -4.31 -6.25
N LEU A 153 -9.36 -4.70 -5.71
CA LEU A 153 -9.58 -5.88 -4.88
C LEU A 153 -10.42 -6.90 -5.67
N PRO A 154 -9.82 -8.00 -6.16
CA PRO A 154 -10.57 -9.04 -6.84
C PRO A 154 -11.40 -9.84 -5.83
N ILE A 155 -12.71 -9.88 -6.03
CA ILE A 155 -13.61 -10.78 -5.29
C ILE A 155 -13.70 -12.10 -6.04
N LEU A 156 -13.48 -13.19 -5.32
CA LEU A 156 -13.55 -14.56 -5.79
C LEU A 156 -14.61 -15.32 -4.99
N PHE A 157 -15.16 -16.36 -5.58
CA PHE A 157 -15.83 -17.39 -4.79
C PHE A 157 -14.83 -18.12 -3.91
N GLN A 158 -15.28 -18.54 -2.74
CA GLN A 158 -14.57 -19.50 -1.92
C GLN A 158 -15.02 -20.91 -2.29
N LYS A 159 -14.07 -21.78 -2.62
CA LYS A 159 -14.34 -23.21 -2.81
C LYS A 159 -14.48 -23.90 -1.45
N SER A 160 -15.17 -25.04 -1.43
CA SER A 160 -15.36 -25.86 -0.23
C SER A 160 -14.05 -26.37 0.41
N ASP A 161 -12.94 -26.38 -0.35
CA ASP A 161 -11.60 -26.71 0.13
C ASP A 161 -10.82 -25.49 0.65
N GLY A 162 -11.50 -24.34 0.80
CA GLY A 162 -10.91 -23.08 1.26
C GLY A 162 -10.06 -22.35 0.22
N LYS A 163 -9.98 -22.84 -1.03
CA LYS A 163 -9.18 -22.22 -2.09
C LYS A 163 -9.96 -21.18 -2.89
N CYS A 164 -9.20 -20.34 -3.60
CA CYS A 164 -9.72 -19.39 -4.58
C CYS A 164 -10.54 -20.10 -5.68
N GLY A 165 -11.81 -19.72 -5.76
CA GLY A 165 -12.72 -20.04 -6.84
C GLY A 165 -12.65 -19.06 -8.00
N ASP A 166 -13.72 -19.02 -8.78
CA ASP A 166 -13.82 -18.13 -9.93
C ASP A 166 -13.98 -16.68 -9.49
N LYS A 167 -13.47 -15.78 -10.33
CA LYS A 167 -13.56 -14.34 -10.10
C LYS A 167 -14.97 -13.84 -10.35
N VAL A 168 -15.53 -13.22 -9.31
CA VAL A 168 -16.84 -12.57 -9.34
C VAL A 168 -16.69 -11.18 -9.94
N CYS A 169 -15.85 -10.34 -9.35
CA CYS A 169 -15.66 -8.96 -9.78
C CYS A 169 -14.35 -8.36 -9.28
N ASP A 170 -14.13 -7.09 -9.63
CA ASP A 170 -13.12 -6.23 -9.02
C ASP A 170 -13.83 -5.11 -8.28
N LEU A 171 -13.57 -4.96 -6.98
CA LEU A 171 -13.82 -3.69 -6.29
C LEU A 171 -12.66 -2.75 -6.57
N SER A 172 -12.94 -1.45 -6.63
CA SER A 172 -11.88 -0.45 -6.70
C SER A 172 -12.06 0.57 -5.60
N SER A 173 -11.02 0.81 -4.83
CA SER A 173 -10.98 1.84 -3.80
C SER A 173 -9.88 2.85 -4.07
N SER A 174 -10.07 4.06 -3.57
CA SER A 174 -9.05 5.10 -3.60
C SER A 174 -9.07 5.83 -2.26
N LEU A 175 -7.90 5.88 -1.61
CA LEU A 175 -7.63 6.67 -0.42
C LEU A 175 -6.72 7.83 -0.82
N GLU A 176 -7.08 9.04 -0.45
CA GLU A 176 -6.31 10.26 -0.69
C GLU A 176 -6.25 11.09 0.60
N PHE A 177 -5.09 11.64 0.92
CA PHE A 177 -4.91 12.56 2.05
C PHE A 177 -3.61 13.34 1.88
N THR A 178 -3.45 14.38 2.70
CA THR A 178 -2.23 15.20 2.77
C THR A 178 -1.57 15.01 4.14
N LEU A 179 -0.25 14.82 4.13
CA LEU A 179 0.61 14.85 5.31
C LEU A 179 1.24 16.23 5.42
N GLU A 180 1.10 16.87 6.57
CA GLU A 180 1.73 18.16 6.86
C GLU A 180 2.57 18.07 8.13
N SER A 181 3.83 18.50 8.04
CA SER A 181 4.73 18.63 9.17
C SER A 181 4.91 20.09 9.52
N GLN A 182 4.94 20.42 10.81
CA GLN A 182 5.23 21.79 11.26
C GLN A 182 6.74 21.94 11.51
N ASP A 183 7.32 23.06 11.07
CA ASP A 183 8.74 23.35 11.27
C ASP A 183 9.12 23.24 12.76
N GLY A 184 10.06 22.34 13.06
CA GLY A 184 10.56 22.10 14.41
C GLY A 184 9.70 21.21 15.30
N LYS A 185 8.68 20.52 14.75
CA LYS A 185 7.92 19.49 15.46
C LYS A 185 8.03 18.13 14.77
N ASP A 186 8.06 17.08 15.58
CA ASP A 186 8.09 15.70 15.09
C ASP A 186 6.70 15.22 14.61
N ASP A 187 5.63 15.92 14.98
CA ASP A 187 4.26 15.56 14.65
C ASP A 187 3.93 15.77 13.16
N VAL A 188 3.28 14.76 12.56
CA VAL A 188 2.68 14.84 11.24
C VAL A 188 1.16 14.85 11.36
N ILE A 189 0.52 15.82 10.71
CA ILE A 189 -0.93 15.99 10.70
C ILE A 189 -1.48 15.49 9.38
N TYR A 190 -2.54 14.68 9.45
CA TYR A 190 -3.33 14.25 8.29
C TYR A 190 -4.40 15.29 7.96
N LYS A 191 -4.51 15.67 6.69
CA LYS A 191 -5.51 16.61 6.16
C LYS A 191 -6.16 16.07 4.89
N ASP A 192 -7.30 16.66 4.53
CA ASP A 192 -8.00 16.42 3.26
C ASP A 192 -8.27 14.94 2.95
N GLY A 193 -8.50 14.16 4.02
CA GLY A 193 -8.75 12.73 3.93
C GLY A 193 -10.01 12.41 3.14
N LYS A 194 -9.87 11.62 2.09
CA LYS A 194 -10.94 11.15 1.21
C LYS A 194 -10.79 9.67 0.96
N LEU A 195 -11.83 8.91 1.27
CA LEU A 195 -11.93 7.50 0.91
C LEU A 195 -13.09 7.30 -0.06
N SER A 196 -12.86 6.49 -1.09
CA SER A 196 -13.87 6.16 -2.09
C SER A 196 -13.85 4.68 -2.42
N LEU A 197 -15.03 4.13 -2.72
CA LEU A 197 -15.23 2.75 -3.13
C LEU A 197 -16.17 2.71 -4.34
N THR A 198 -15.75 2.00 -5.38
CA THR A 198 -16.54 1.69 -6.56
C THR A 198 -17.00 0.24 -6.47
N VAL A 199 -18.30 0.03 -6.29
CA VAL A 199 -18.93 -1.29 -6.16
C VAL A 199 -19.64 -1.66 -7.47
N PRO A 200 -19.26 -2.76 -8.14
CA PRO A 200 -19.90 -3.20 -9.38
C PRO A 200 -21.38 -3.58 -9.19
N ARG A 201 -22.28 -3.05 -10.03
CA ARG A 201 -23.73 -3.33 -9.94
C ARG A 201 -24.11 -4.81 -10.07
N LYS A 202 -23.33 -5.60 -10.82
CA LYS A 202 -23.52 -7.05 -10.96
C LYS A 202 -23.49 -7.80 -9.62
N LEU A 203 -22.97 -7.18 -8.56
CA LEU A 203 -23.01 -7.75 -7.22
C LEU A 203 -24.44 -7.88 -6.66
N ARG A 204 -25.43 -7.20 -7.27
CA ARG A 204 -26.85 -7.37 -6.92
C ARG A 204 -27.42 -8.74 -7.29
N ASP A 205 -26.79 -9.44 -8.23
CA ASP A 205 -27.22 -10.76 -8.70
C ASP A 205 -26.87 -11.87 -7.69
N TYR A 206 -25.98 -11.58 -6.73
CA TYR A 206 -25.57 -12.51 -5.69
C TYR A 206 -26.37 -12.24 -4.42
N LYS A 207 -27.39 -13.08 -4.21
CA LYS A 207 -28.26 -13.03 -3.03
C LYS A 207 -27.58 -13.70 -1.84
N ILE A 208 -27.67 -13.02 -0.70
CA ILE A 208 -27.19 -13.46 0.61
C ILE A 208 -28.36 -13.21 1.55
N ASP A 209 -29.02 -14.29 1.96
CA ASP A 209 -30.31 -14.24 2.66
C ASP A 209 -31.31 -13.34 1.92
N ASP A 210 -31.92 -12.38 2.62
CA ASP A 210 -32.86 -11.40 2.05
C ASP A 210 -32.15 -10.20 1.39
N ARG A 211 -30.82 -10.13 1.48
CA ARG A 211 -29.99 -9.04 0.95
C ARG A 211 -29.21 -9.49 -0.28
N ASN A 212 -28.46 -8.56 -0.86
CA ASN A 212 -27.51 -8.87 -1.92
C ASN A 212 -26.12 -8.34 -1.56
N LEU A 213 -25.10 -8.92 -2.18
CA LEU A 213 -23.70 -8.63 -1.90
C LEU A 213 -23.34 -7.15 -2.15
N PHE A 214 -24.00 -6.49 -3.11
CA PHE A 214 -23.79 -5.06 -3.34
C PHE A 214 -24.18 -4.22 -2.11
N ASP A 215 -25.32 -4.51 -1.49
CA ASP A 215 -25.81 -3.75 -0.33
C ASP A 215 -24.96 -4.02 0.91
N ILE A 216 -24.51 -5.27 1.12
CA ILE A 216 -23.63 -5.65 2.25
C ILE A 216 -22.29 -4.91 2.19
N ILE A 217 -21.61 -4.96 1.04
CA ILE A 217 -20.31 -4.27 0.84
C ILE A 217 -20.48 -2.76 1.04
N LYS A 218 -21.57 -2.20 0.55
CA LYS A 218 -21.86 -0.76 0.65
C LYS A 218 -22.10 -0.35 2.11
N GLU A 219 -22.94 -1.08 2.84
CA GLU A 219 -23.23 -0.83 4.26
C GLU A 219 -21.96 -0.89 5.11
N TYR A 220 -21.14 -1.92 4.90
CA TYR A 220 -19.90 -2.10 5.63
C TYR A 220 -18.90 -0.96 5.37
N PHE A 221 -18.75 -0.55 4.10
CA PHE A 221 -17.92 0.59 3.74
C PHE A 221 -18.33 1.88 4.49
N TYR A 222 -19.64 2.12 4.63
CA TYR A 222 -20.13 3.29 5.35
C TYR A 222 -19.78 3.23 6.83
N LYS A 223 -20.13 2.14 7.53
CA LYS A 223 -19.81 1.97 8.96
C LYS A 223 -18.32 2.11 9.23
N PHE A 224 -17.51 1.54 8.34
CA PHE A 224 -16.07 1.63 8.40
C PHE A 224 -15.57 3.08 8.37
N CYS A 225 -16.10 3.90 7.45
CA CYS A 225 -15.70 5.31 7.35
C CYS A 225 -16.25 6.19 8.47
N GLU A 226 -17.47 5.92 8.96
CA GLU A 226 -18.04 6.60 10.13
C GLU A 226 -17.14 6.43 11.35
N LYS A 227 -16.63 5.21 11.58
CA LYS A 227 -15.68 4.91 12.66
C LYS A 227 -14.37 5.68 12.56
N LEU A 228 -13.89 5.92 11.35
CA LEU A 228 -12.69 6.72 11.12
C LEU A 228 -12.92 8.23 11.24
N GLY A 229 -14.16 8.67 11.52
CA GLY A 229 -14.49 10.08 11.62
C GLY A 229 -14.48 10.83 10.29
N PHE A 230 -14.47 10.11 9.16
CA PHE A 230 -14.58 10.73 7.84
C PHE A 230 -16.01 11.23 7.63
N LYS A 231 -16.15 12.55 7.42
CA LYS A 231 -17.43 13.15 7.02
C LYS A 231 -17.60 12.98 5.52
N PHE A 232 -18.59 12.20 5.11
CA PHE A 232 -18.93 12.04 3.71
C PHE A 232 -19.74 13.22 3.19
N GLU A 233 -19.31 13.81 2.08
CA GLU A 233 -20.22 14.42 1.11
C GLU A 233 -20.75 13.30 0.20
N VAL A 234 -21.70 12.52 0.72
CA VAL A 234 -22.49 11.59 -0.08
C VAL A 234 -23.95 11.98 0.13
N GLU A 235 -24.48 12.86 -0.71
CA GLU A 235 -25.94 13.05 -0.83
C GLU A 235 -26.53 11.80 -1.48
N ILE A 236 -27.08 10.90 -0.66
CA ILE A 236 -27.97 9.84 -1.14
C ILE A 236 -29.06 9.61 -0.06
N GLU A 237 -30.31 9.90 -0.40
CA GLU A 237 -31.49 9.45 0.36
C GLU A 237 -31.53 7.91 0.43
N HIS A 238 -31.75 7.35 1.63
CA HIS A 238 -31.90 5.92 1.83
C HIS A 238 -32.95 5.58 2.91
N ASP A 239 -33.64 4.46 2.70
CA ASP A 239 -34.84 4.00 3.40
C ASP A 239 -34.59 2.68 4.17
N LEU A 240 -33.41 2.55 4.76
CA LEU A 240 -32.93 1.28 5.35
C LEU A 240 -33.02 1.35 6.87
N GLY A 241 -33.71 0.36 7.46
CA GLY A 241 -33.99 0.24 8.89
C GLY A 241 -32.76 -0.02 9.79
N ASP A 242 -32.99 -0.56 10.98
CA ASP A 242 -32.03 -0.53 12.08
C ASP A 242 -30.66 -1.19 11.76
N PRO A 243 -29.55 -0.56 12.17
CA PRO A 243 -28.20 -1.01 11.86
C PRO A 243 -27.83 -2.32 12.57
N MET A 244 -27.14 -3.24 11.87
CA MET A 244 -26.47 -4.36 12.55
C MET A 244 -25.25 -3.86 13.34
N SER A 245 -25.13 -4.31 14.59
CA SER A 245 -24.05 -3.97 15.51
C SER A 245 -22.80 -4.84 15.33
N HIS A 246 -21.67 -4.27 15.75
CA HIS A 246 -20.34 -4.86 15.94
C HIS A 246 -19.44 -4.99 14.70
N LEU A 247 -18.73 -3.88 14.44
CA LEU A 247 -17.31 -3.96 14.09
C LEU A 247 -16.57 -3.81 15.42
N GLU A 248 -15.96 -4.86 15.95
CA GLU A 248 -14.98 -4.75 17.05
C GLU A 248 -13.59 -4.98 16.44
N ASP A 249 -12.63 -4.15 16.83
CA ASP A 249 -11.20 -4.24 16.51
C ASP A 249 -10.73 -3.87 15.08
N VAL A 250 -10.95 -2.61 14.67
CA VAL A 250 -10.10 -1.99 13.65
C VAL A 250 -8.97 -1.25 14.36
N ASP A 251 -7.74 -1.71 14.23
CA ASP A 251 -6.57 -0.95 14.68
C ASP A 251 -6.53 0.38 13.90
N LEU A 252 -6.63 1.49 14.63
CA LEU A 252 -6.41 2.81 14.06
C LEU A 252 -4.95 2.93 13.59
N PRO A 253 -4.66 3.73 12.54
CA PRO A 253 -3.28 4.04 12.18
C PRO A 253 -2.55 4.59 13.41
N ILE A 254 -1.52 3.87 13.87
CA ILE A 254 -0.69 4.28 15.00
C ILE A 254 0.13 5.48 14.54
N HIS A 255 0.00 6.60 15.25
CA HIS A 255 0.84 7.77 14.98
C HIS A 255 2.30 7.41 15.28
N SER A 256 3.24 7.88 14.47
CA SER A 256 4.68 7.63 14.67
C SER A 256 5.17 8.00 16.08
N ASN A 257 4.49 8.93 16.75
CA ASN A 257 4.73 9.38 18.12
C ASN A 257 4.34 8.35 19.21
N GLU A 258 3.49 7.39 18.88
CA GLU A 258 2.98 6.37 19.81
C GLU A 258 3.87 5.12 19.87
N HIS A 259 4.80 4.97 18.93
CA HIS A 259 5.78 3.87 18.90
C HIS A 259 6.84 3.93 20.03
N GLY A 260 6.86 5.00 20.85
CA GLY A 260 7.77 5.13 21.98
C GLY A 260 7.28 4.52 23.30
N ASN A 261 6.03 4.04 23.38
CA ASN A 261 5.38 3.69 24.66
C ASN A 261 4.76 2.29 24.70
N THR A 262 5.32 1.31 24.00
CA THR A 262 4.96 -0.10 24.20
C THR A 262 6.16 -0.85 24.79
N PRO A 263 6.03 -1.45 25.99
CA PRO A 263 7.09 -2.25 26.62
C PRO A 263 7.55 -3.44 25.78
#